data_AF-A0A7C2VTA0-F1
#
_entry.id   AF-A0A7C2VTA0-F1
#
_cell.length_a   1.000
_cell.length_b   1.000
_cell.length_c   1.000
_cell.angle_alpha   90.00
_cell.angle_beta   90.00
_cell.angle_gamma   90.00
#
_symmetry.space_group_name_H-M   'P 1'
#
loop_
_entity.id
_entity.type
_entity.pdbx_description
1 polymer ?
#
loop_
_entity_poly.entity_id
_entity_poly.type
_entity_poly.pdbx_seq_one_letter_code
_entity_poly.pdbx_strand_id
1 'polypeptide(L)'
;MEEKIEEKDEMEEIAEEEVMEEEEIEAEVIEEEEAKEIEEVEEEEEEIRGGLYSADRYYYDEKDYHKAAEAYSRLAEELDDPDLKLRARYMYAESLVKLKRVDEAIEAFEELANSGRDGYLVESARRRAQALKG
;
A
#
# COMPACT_ATOMS: atom_id res chain seq x y z
N MET A 1 -25.01 -46.06 47.17
CA MET A 1 -25.64 -45.41 45.99
C MET A 1 -25.14 -43.97 45.97
N GLU A 2 -23.82 -43.80 46.09
CA GLU A 2 -23.14 -42.51 46.36
C GLU A 2 -21.92 -42.35 45.43
N GLU A 3 -21.22 -43.44 45.09
CA GLU A 3 -20.10 -43.42 44.10
C GLU A 3 -20.48 -42.93 42.69
N LYS A 4 -21.76 -42.87 42.32
CA LYS A 4 -22.19 -42.56 40.94
C LYS A 4 -22.44 -41.06 40.68
N ILE A 5 -22.40 -40.25 41.73
CA ILE A 5 -22.63 -38.80 41.67
C ILE A 5 -21.27 -38.07 41.62
N GLU A 6 -20.28 -38.57 42.36
CA GLU A 6 -18.93 -38.00 42.45
C GLU A 6 -18.17 -38.08 41.10
N GLU A 7 -18.23 -39.21 40.37
CA GLU A 7 -17.64 -39.32 39.01
C GLU A 7 -18.31 -38.41 37.96
N LYS A 8 -19.54 -37.96 38.21
CA LYS A 8 -20.28 -37.13 37.25
C LYS A 8 -19.93 -35.65 37.42
N ASP A 9 -19.72 -35.21 38.67
CA ASP A 9 -19.28 -33.85 38.98
C ASP A 9 -17.81 -33.63 38.55
N GLU A 10 -16.92 -34.62 38.73
CA GLU A 10 -15.53 -34.51 38.24
C GLU A 10 -15.43 -34.46 36.70
N MET A 11 -16.28 -35.21 35.97
CA MET A 11 -16.29 -35.14 34.50
C MET A 11 -16.87 -33.83 33.95
N GLU A 12 -17.74 -33.16 34.70
CA GLU A 12 -18.32 -31.86 34.31
C GLU A 12 -17.32 -30.71 34.55
N GLU A 13 -16.54 -30.78 35.64
CA GLU A 13 -15.46 -29.82 35.94
C GLU A 13 -14.31 -29.92 34.93
N ILE A 14 -13.87 -31.13 34.56
CA ILE A 14 -12.83 -31.32 33.52
C ILE A 14 -13.31 -30.81 32.15
N ALA A 15 -14.59 -31.00 31.83
CA ALA A 15 -15.16 -30.50 30.57
C ALA A 15 -15.28 -28.98 30.53
N GLU A 16 -15.55 -28.31 31.66
CA GLU A 16 -15.57 -26.84 31.75
C GLU A 16 -14.15 -26.25 31.71
N GLU A 17 -13.15 -26.91 32.31
CA GLU A 17 -11.75 -26.49 32.29
C GLU A 17 -11.13 -26.64 30.89
N GLU A 18 -11.38 -27.75 30.18
CA GLU A 18 -10.92 -27.94 28.79
C GLU A 18 -11.58 -26.96 27.81
N VAL A 19 -12.86 -26.60 28.00
CA VAL A 19 -13.55 -25.60 27.16
C VAL A 19 -13.04 -24.18 27.44
N MET A 20 -12.68 -23.86 28.70
CA MET A 20 -12.04 -22.57 29.02
C MET A 20 -10.64 -22.46 28.41
N GLU A 21 -9.83 -23.53 28.41
CA GLU A 21 -8.53 -23.52 27.74
C GLU A 21 -8.67 -23.36 26.21
N GLU A 22 -9.63 -24.03 25.56
CA GLU A 22 -9.84 -23.87 24.11
C GLU A 22 -10.31 -22.46 23.71
N GLU A 23 -11.24 -21.84 24.46
CA GLU A 23 -11.71 -20.46 24.19
C GLU A 23 -10.62 -19.41 24.45
N GLU A 24 -9.76 -19.61 25.45
CA GLU A 24 -8.65 -18.69 25.76
C GLU A 24 -7.54 -18.78 24.70
N ILE A 25 -7.27 -19.99 24.17
CA ILE A 25 -6.36 -20.20 23.02
C ILE A 25 -6.92 -19.56 21.74
N GLU A 26 -8.21 -19.70 21.45
CA GLU A 26 -8.81 -19.03 20.29
C GLU A 26 -8.73 -17.51 20.38
N ALA A 27 -8.97 -16.92 21.56
CA ALA A 27 -8.84 -15.47 21.76
C ALA A 27 -7.39 -14.97 21.62
N GLU A 28 -6.41 -15.69 22.18
CA GLU A 28 -4.99 -15.32 22.09
C GLU A 28 -4.46 -15.44 20.65
N VAL A 29 -4.89 -16.46 19.90
CA VAL A 29 -4.55 -16.62 18.47
C VAL A 29 -5.16 -15.51 17.62
N ILE A 30 -6.40 -15.08 17.91
CA ILE A 30 -7.03 -13.95 17.23
C ILE A 30 -6.28 -12.64 17.51
N GLU A 31 -5.87 -12.39 18.76
CA GLU A 31 -5.08 -11.20 19.10
C GLU A 31 -3.69 -11.20 18.44
N GLU A 32 -3.03 -12.35 18.31
CA GLU A 32 -1.74 -12.47 17.63
C GLU A 32 -1.86 -12.28 16.10
N GLU A 33 -2.92 -12.83 15.48
CA GLU A 33 -3.21 -12.62 14.05
C GLU A 33 -3.56 -11.16 13.75
N GLU A 34 -4.40 -10.50 14.57
CA GLU A 34 -4.73 -9.09 14.42
C GLU A 34 -3.50 -8.18 14.63
N ALA A 35 -2.65 -8.47 15.61
CA ALA A 35 -1.43 -7.70 15.85
C ALA A 35 -0.44 -7.80 14.68
N LYS A 36 -0.32 -9.00 14.09
CA LYS A 36 0.52 -9.22 12.90
C LYS A 36 -0.02 -8.49 11.68
N GLU A 37 -1.35 -8.50 11.46
CA GLU A 37 -1.97 -7.75 10.38
C GLU A 37 -1.74 -6.24 10.53
N ILE A 38 -1.82 -5.71 11.77
CA ILE A 38 -1.52 -4.29 12.06
C ILE A 38 -0.05 -3.96 11.79
N GLU A 39 0.88 -4.81 12.24
CA GLU A 39 2.32 -4.61 12.00
C GLU A 39 2.66 -4.62 10.51
N GLU A 40 2.12 -5.58 9.75
CA GLU A 40 2.32 -5.66 8.29
C GLU A 40 1.79 -4.41 7.57
N VAL A 41 0.62 -3.89 7.98
CA VAL A 41 0.05 -2.65 7.42
C VAL A 41 0.88 -1.41 7.79
N GLU A 42 1.41 -1.33 9.02
CA GLU A 42 2.26 -0.22 9.44
C GLU A 42 3.62 -0.21 8.72
N GLU A 43 4.23 -1.39 8.53
CA GLU A 43 5.47 -1.55 7.76
C GLU A 43 5.28 -1.16 6.30
N GLU A 44 4.17 -1.58 5.68
CA GLU A 44 3.83 -1.22 4.30
C GLU A 44 3.60 0.29 4.15
N GLU A 45 2.86 0.91 5.07
CA GLU A 45 2.70 2.37 5.09
C GLU A 45 4.02 3.12 5.24
N GLU A 46 4.94 2.63 6.09
CA GLU A 46 6.25 3.25 6.29
C GLU A 46 7.14 3.11 5.06
N GLU A 47 7.14 1.94 4.41
CA GLU A 47 7.89 1.72 3.17
C GLU A 47 7.38 2.64 2.04
N ILE A 48 6.06 2.72 1.87
CA ILE A 48 5.40 3.62 0.91
C ILE A 48 5.80 5.08 1.16
N ARG A 49 5.76 5.50 2.44
CA ARG A 49 6.14 6.86 2.85
C ARG A 49 7.62 7.15 2.58
N GLY A 50 8.50 6.19 2.87
CA GLY A 50 9.94 6.28 2.62
C GLY A 50 10.28 6.36 1.13
N GLY A 51 9.59 5.58 0.30
CA GLY A 51 9.74 5.59 -1.14
C GLY A 51 9.33 6.92 -1.76
N LEU A 52 8.13 7.43 -1.43
CA LEU A 52 7.65 8.72 -1.90
C LEU A 52 8.56 9.87 -1.45
N TYR A 53 9.01 9.86 -0.20
CA TYR A 53 9.93 10.86 0.33
C TYR A 53 11.25 10.88 -0.46
N SER A 54 11.81 9.70 -0.76
CA SER A 54 13.04 9.57 -1.53
C SER A 54 12.86 10.08 -2.96
N ALA A 55 11.76 9.73 -3.62
CA ALA A 55 11.44 10.19 -4.97
C ALA A 55 11.28 11.72 -5.03
N ASP A 56 10.52 12.29 -4.09
CA ASP A 56 10.33 13.74 -3.95
C ASP A 56 11.66 14.45 -3.72
N ARG A 57 12.52 13.93 -2.84
CA ARG A 57 13.86 14.46 -2.58
C ARG A 57 14.73 14.47 -3.84
N TYR A 58 14.76 13.37 -4.61
CA TYR A 58 15.50 13.33 -5.87
C TYR A 58 15.00 14.39 -6.86
N TYR A 59 13.69 14.59 -6.93
CA TYR A 59 13.09 15.54 -7.87
C TYR A 59 13.32 17.01 -7.46
N TYR A 60 12.99 17.36 -6.22
CA TYR A 60 12.93 18.74 -5.76
C TYR A 60 14.25 19.26 -5.22
N ASP A 61 14.94 18.46 -4.41
CA ASP A 61 16.13 18.90 -3.68
C ASP A 61 17.39 18.65 -4.50
N GLU A 62 17.56 17.41 -4.97
CA GLU A 62 18.78 16.98 -5.66
C GLU A 62 18.73 17.27 -7.16
N LYS A 63 17.51 17.45 -7.72
CA LYS A 63 17.26 17.61 -9.16
C LYS A 63 17.85 16.47 -10.00
N ASP A 64 18.03 15.32 -9.37
CA ASP A 64 18.41 14.08 -10.02
C ASP A 64 17.16 13.45 -10.63
N TYR A 65 16.75 14.01 -11.77
CA TYR A 65 15.53 13.59 -12.45
C TYR A 65 15.59 12.16 -12.97
N HIS A 66 16.79 11.58 -13.08
CA HIS A 66 16.95 10.19 -13.50
C HIS A 66 16.56 9.25 -12.36
N LYS A 67 17.09 9.49 -11.15
CA LYS A 67 16.67 8.76 -9.96
C LYS A 67 15.22 9.01 -9.59
N ALA A 68 14.74 10.25 -9.75
CA ALA A 68 13.35 10.56 -9.51
C ALA A 68 12.43 9.76 -10.44
N ALA A 69 12.74 9.70 -11.74
CA ALA A 69 11.96 8.92 -12.70
C ALA A 69 11.95 7.43 -12.34
N GLU A 70 13.10 6.85 -11.99
CA GLU A 70 13.20 5.45 -11.57
C GLU A 70 12.36 5.17 -10.32
N ALA A 71 12.50 6.01 -9.28
CA ALA A 71 11.77 5.85 -8.03
C ALA A 71 10.26 6.00 -8.22
N TYR A 72 9.80 7.02 -8.94
CA TYR A 72 8.37 7.20 -9.20
C TYR A 72 7.78 6.10 -10.11
N SER A 73 8.54 5.59 -11.08
CA SER A 73 8.10 4.47 -11.91
C SER A 73 7.86 3.22 -11.05
N ARG A 74 8.81 2.91 -10.17
CA ARG A 74 8.69 1.77 -9.24
C ARG A 74 7.48 1.93 -8.31
N LEU A 75 7.32 3.10 -7.69
CA LEU A 75 6.16 3.39 -6.83
C LEU A 75 4.83 3.30 -7.59
N ALA A 76 4.79 3.71 -8.85
CA ALA A 76 3.59 3.59 -9.68
C ALA A 76 3.15 2.14 -9.95
N GLU A 77 4.04 1.17 -9.73
CA GLU A 77 3.77 -0.27 -9.83
C GLU A 77 3.42 -0.86 -8.47
N GLU A 78 4.18 -0.50 -7.43
CA GLU A 78 4.09 -1.09 -6.09
C GLU A 78 2.94 -0.55 -5.24
N LEU A 79 2.55 0.73 -5.40
CA LEU A 79 1.55 1.34 -4.52
C LEU A 79 0.15 0.76 -4.74
N ASP A 80 -0.53 0.31 -3.70
CA ASP A 80 -1.93 -0.09 -3.82
C ASP A 80 -2.91 1.09 -3.78
N ASP A 81 -2.59 2.13 -3.02
CA ASP A 81 -3.40 3.35 -2.98
C ASP A 81 -3.51 3.97 -4.39
N PRO A 82 -4.72 4.06 -4.94
CA PRO A 82 -4.90 4.52 -6.30
C PRO A 82 -4.53 5.99 -6.55
N ASP A 83 -4.70 6.85 -5.55
CA ASP A 83 -4.40 8.28 -5.67
C ASP A 83 -2.89 8.52 -5.60
N LEU A 84 -2.19 7.77 -4.73
CA LEU A 84 -0.73 7.77 -4.69
C LEU A 84 -0.14 7.20 -5.98
N LYS A 85 -0.72 6.13 -6.53
CA LYS A 85 -0.33 5.57 -7.84
C LYS A 85 -0.49 6.59 -8.96
N LEU A 86 -1.60 7.35 -8.99
CA LEU A 86 -1.80 8.44 -9.95
C LEU A 86 -0.74 9.54 -9.80
N ARG A 87 -0.42 9.92 -8.55
CA ARG A 87 0.63 10.91 -8.25
C ARG A 87 2.00 10.43 -8.73
N ALA A 88 2.39 9.20 -8.42
CA ALA A 88 3.66 8.62 -8.84
C ALA A 88 3.79 8.61 -10.37
N ARG A 89 2.76 8.15 -11.09
CA ARG A 89 2.73 8.17 -12.58
C ARG A 89 2.87 9.58 -13.15
N TYR A 90 2.19 10.56 -12.55
CA TYR A 90 2.29 11.94 -12.99
C TYR A 90 3.71 12.50 -12.79
N MET A 91 4.31 12.24 -11.62
CA MET A 91 5.65 12.71 -11.29
C MET A 91 6.76 11.99 -12.09
N TYR A 92 6.55 10.72 -12.43
CA TYR A 92 7.39 10.01 -13.40
C TYR A 92 7.41 10.74 -14.75
N ALA A 93 6.23 11.05 -15.31
CA ALA A 93 6.12 11.78 -16.56
C ALA A 93 6.74 13.20 -16.48
N GLU A 94 6.53 13.95 -15.39
CA GLU A 94 7.20 15.24 -15.17
C GLU A 94 8.73 15.10 -15.07
N SER A 95 9.23 14.00 -14.51
CA SER A 95 10.68 13.72 -14.45
C SER A 95 11.26 13.50 -15.85
N LEU A 96 10.54 12.78 -16.71
CA LEU A 96 10.91 12.63 -18.13
C LEU A 96 10.97 13.98 -18.87
N VAL A 97 10.03 14.90 -18.59
CA VAL A 97 10.10 16.28 -19.12
C VAL A 97 11.39 16.97 -18.69
N LYS A 98 11.76 16.89 -17.41
CA LYS A 98 12.99 17.51 -16.90
C LYS A 98 14.25 16.90 -17.52
N LEU A 99 14.21 15.62 -17.84
CA LEU A 99 15.26 14.90 -18.59
C LEU A 99 15.29 15.22 -20.09
N LYS A 100 14.36 16.05 -20.59
CA LYS A 100 14.17 16.34 -22.03
C LYS A 100 13.82 15.10 -22.87
N ARG A 101 13.35 14.04 -22.23
CA ARG A 101 12.79 12.84 -22.87
C ARG A 101 11.32 13.12 -23.20
N VAL A 102 11.11 14.10 -24.08
CA VAL A 102 9.77 14.68 -24.31
C VAL A 102 8.80 13.68 -24.91
N ASP A 103 9.25 12.84 -25.85
CA ASP A 103 8.41 11.82 -26.47
C ASP A 103 7.88 10.81 -25.43
N GLU A 104 8.78 10.31 -24.58
CA GLU A 104 8.41 9.38 -23.50
C GLU A 104 7.53 10.04 -22.43
N ALA A 105 7.77 11.32 -22.13
CA ALA A 105 6.93 12.08 -21.21
C ALA A 105 5.49 12.22 -21.75
N ILE A 106 5.36 12.47 -23.06
CA ILE A 106 4.06 12.53 -23.73
C ILE A 106 3.35 11.19 -23.61
N GLU A 107 4.02 10.09 -23.95
CA GLU A 107 3.44 8.73 -23.85
C GLU A 107 2.94 8.46 -22.42
N ALA A 108 3.77 8.71 -21.41
CA ALA A 108 3.41 8.50 -20.01
C ALA A 108 2.22 9.37 -19.56
N PHE A 109 2.15 10.65 -19.99
CA PHE A 109 1.00 11.50 -19.69
C PHE A 109 -0.28 11.04 -20.41
N GLU A 110 -0.17 10.51 -21.63
CA GLU A 110 -1.31 9.99 -22.38
C GLU A 110 -1.85 8.69 -21.79
N GLU A 111 -0.96 7.79 -21.38
CA GLU A 111 -1.36 6.58 -20.64
C GLU A 111 -2.13 6.93 -19.37
N LEU A 112 -1.61 7.90 -18.60
CA LEU A 112 -2.29 8.40 -17.40
C LEU A 112 -3.65 9.06 -17.74
N ALA A 113 -3.70 9.87 -18.80
CA ALA A 113 -4.92 10.55 -19.24
C ALA A 113 -6.01 9.59 -19.76
N ASN A 114 -5.60 8.40 -20.22
CA ASN A 114 -6.45 7.36 -20.79
C ASN A 114 -6.69 6.19 -19.82
N SER A 115 -6.31 6.31 -18.54
CA SER A 115 -6.43 5.22 -17.56
C SER A 115 -7.87 4.89 -17.16
N GLY A 116 -8.88 5.53 -17.77
CA GLY A 116 -10.30 5.34 -17.45
C GLY A 116 -10.71 5.86 -16.06
N ARG A 117 -9.83 6.62 -15.39
CA ARG A 117 -10.10 7.24 -14.09
C ARG A 117 -10.41 8.71 -14.27
N ASP A 118 -11.25 9.26 -13.40
CA ASP A 118 -11.49 10.71 -13.32
C ASP A 118 -10.67 11.31 -12.18
N GLY A 119 -10.18 12.53 -12.37
CA GLY A 119 -9.44 13.22 -11.32
C GLY A 119 -8.60 14.39 -11.82
N TYR A 120 -8.20 15.26 -10.89
CA TYR A 120 -7.40 16.44 -11.23
C TYR A 120 -6.09 16.09 -11.92
N LEU A 121 -5.40 15.02 -11.48
CA LEU A 121 -4.13 14.59 -12.08
C LEU A 121 -4.31 14.01 -13.48
N VAL A 122 -5.39 13.27 -13.75
CA VAL A 122 -5.72 12.76 -15.09
C VAL A 122 -5.96 13.92 -16.07
N GLU A 123 -6.78 14.90 -15.67
CA GLU A 123 -7.02 16.09 -16.49
C GLU A 123 -5.78 16.98 -16.64
N SER A 124 -4.90 17.00 -15.64
CA SER A 124 -3.62 17.69 -15.72
C SER A 124 -2.66 16.97 -16.67
N ALA A 125 -2.62 15.64 -16.65
CA ALA A 125 -1.82 14.82 -17.56
C ALA A 125 -2.26 15.05 -19.01
N ARG A 126 -3.57 15.01 -19.28
CA ARG A 126 -4.14 15.29 -20.61
C ARG A 126 -3.70 16.66 -21.14
N ARG A 127 -3.83 17.70 -20.32
CA ARG A 127 -3.38 19.06 -20.67
C ARG A 127 -1.88 19.12 -20.91
N ARG A 128 -1.10 18.41 -20.10
CA ARG A 128 0.35 18.39 -20.19
C ARG A 128 0.85 17.71 -21.47
N ALA A 129 0.30 16.54 -21.82
CA ALA A 129 0.58 15.86 -23.07
C ALA A 129 0.29 16.76 -24.29
N GLN A 130 -0.89 17.40 -24.31
CA GLN A 130 -1.26 18.31 -25.40
C GLN A 130 -0.31 19.50 -25.51
N ALA A 131 0.11 20.07 -24.38
CA ALA A 131 1.03 21.20 -24.34
C ALA A 131 2.47 20.85 -24.75
N LEU A 132 2.88 19.58 -24.65
CA LEU A 132 4.20 19.12 -25.08
C LEU A 132 4.24 18.77 -26.59
N LYS A 133 3.07 18.46 -27.18
CA LYS A 133 2.93 18.15 -28.62
C LYS A 133 2.88 19.39 -29.53
N GLY A 134 2.54 20.55 -28.98
CA GLY A 134 2.32 21.81 -29.71
C GLY A 134 3.34 22.88 -29.39
#